data_AF-A0A7K4H9A9-F1
#
_entry.id   AF-A0A7K4H9A9-F1
#
_cell.length_a   1.000
_cell.length_b   1.000
_cell.length_c   1.000
_cell.angle_alpha   90.00
_cell.angle_beta   90.00
_cell.angle_gamma   90.00
#
_symmetry.space_group_name_H-M   'P 1'
#
loop_
_entity.id
_entity.type
_entity.pdbx_description
1 polymer ?
#
loop_
_entity_poly.entity_id
_entity_poly.type
_entity_poly.pdbx_seq_one_letter_code
_entity_poly.pdbx_strand_id
1 'polypeptide(L)'
;MSNIVTFIALITVIASGTKYVPAGEKPKPFRHNPPTHHEKLWDSAEIKASQVFRIDKCISIYVENKKRYKNIEKMRKGGVPAAIVFVLHGRESTWNWGKHLHEGSRLTGKTRWVPKGRPKHPPANGHTYTFEESAEDALYKLKDLESIDWSICDTALYNIEKYNGLGYLKYRKHMNSPYLWSATNHYNYKGSPAGKYVSDGKFSYSAVDKQLGTCSLLIRMIDRGFDIGFR
;
A
#
# COMPACT_ATOMS: atom_id res chain seq x y z
N MET A 1 8.31 -61.29 24.11
CA MET A 1 9.14 -60.09 23.87
C MET A 1 9.11 -59.79 22.39
N SER A 2 8.43 -58.72 21.96
CA SER A 2 8.56 -58.21 20.60
C SER A 2 8.30 -56.71 20.64
N ASN A 3 9.38 -55.94 20.47
CA ASN A 3 9.39 -54.49 20.48
C ASN A 3 8.93 -53.99 19.12
N ILE A 4 7.78 -53.34 19.05
CA ILE A 4 7.36 -52.59 17.86
C ILE A 4 8.00 -51.20 17.96
N VAL A 5 9.00 -50.96 17.12
CA VAL A 5 9.66 -49.67 16.94
C VAL A 5 8.75 -48.75 16.15
N THR A 6 8.33 -47.65 16.77
CA THR A 6 7.57 -46.57 16.14
C THR A 6 8.45 -45.81 15.13
N PHE A 7 8.14 -45.93 13.85
CA PHE A 7 8.77 -45.12 12.79
C PHE A 7 8.12 -43.73 12.78
N ILE A 8 8.80 -42.72 13.33
CA ILE A 8 8.44 -41.32 13.14
C ILE A 8 9.01 -40.88 11.79
N ALA A 9 8.14 -40.76 10.79
CA ALA A 9 8.48 -40.15 9.51
C ALA A 9 8.69 -38.64 9.72
N LEU A 10 9.95 -38.22 9.80
CA LEU A 10 10.36 -36.83 9.82
C LEU A 10 10.17 -36.25 8.41
N ILE A 11 9.01 -35.66 8.12
CA ILE A 11 8.79 -34.91 6.87
C ILE A 11 9.64 -33.65 6.92
N THR A 12 10.79 -33.70 6.26
CA THR A 12 11.62 -32.53 6.01
C THR A 12 10.95 -31.72 4.90
N VAL A 13 10.22 -30.65 5.26
CA VAL A 13 9.76 -29.68 4.27
C VAL A 13 10.97 -28.88 3.82
N ILE A 14 11.60 -29.31 2.73
CA ILE A 14 12.52 -28.45 1.99
C ILE A 14 11.65 -27.33 1.42
N ALA A 15 11.78 -26.12 1.98
CA ALA A 15 11.19 -24.93 1.41
C ALA A 15 11.87 -24.64 0.06
N SER A 16 11.46 -25.37 -0.99
CA SER A 16 11.78 -25.00 -2.36
C SER A 16 11.17 -23.61 -2.56
N GLY A 17 12.02 -22.61 -2.77
CA GLY A 17 11.61 -21.24 -3.06
C GLY A 17 10.80 -21.19 -4.34
N THR A 18 9.50 -21.46 -4.24
CA THR A 18 8.56 -21.29 -5.34
C THR A 18 8.60 -19.81 -5.71
N LYS A 19 9.11 -19.50 -6.90
CA LYS A 19 9.08 -18.13 -7.41
C LYS A 19 7.62 -17.77 -7.72
N TYR A 20 7.24 -16.55 -7.37
CA TYR A 20 6.00 -15.98 -7.87
C TYR A 20 6.14 -15.78 -9.38
N VAL A 21 5.19 -16.32 -10.16
CA VAL A 21 5.11 -16.08 -11.60
C VAL A 21 3.92 -15.13 -11.84
N PRO A 22 4.15 -13.90 -12.33
CA PRO A 22 3.09 -12.99 -12.74
C PRO A 22 2.21 -13.64 -13.81
N ALA A 23 0.91 -13.33 -13.80
CA ALA A 23 -0.02 -13.86 -14.80
C ALA A 23 0.06 -13.12 -16.16
N GLY A 24 0.87 -12.06 -16.26
CA GLY A 24 1.08 -11.30 -17.50
C GLY A 24 2.22 -10.26 -17.37
N GLU A 25 2.53 -9.55 -18.46
CA GLU A 25 3.43 -8.38 -18.39
C GLU A 25 2.77 -7.27 -17.55
N LYS A 26 3.56 -6.62 -16.69
CA LYS A 26 3.12 -5.39 -16.03
C LYS A 26 2.72 -4.38 -17.13
N PRO A 27 1.59 -3.66 -17.01
CA PRO A 27 1.30 -2.52 -17.86
C PRO A 27 2.53 -1.62 -17.88
N LYS A 28 2.84 -1.10 -19.06
CA LYS A 28 3.94 -0.17 -19.27
C LYS A 28 3.33 1.23 -19.28
N PRO A 29 3.12 1.83 -18.10
CA PRO A 29 2.59 3.16 -18.04
C PRO A 29 3.50 4.18 -18.71
N PHE A 30 3.01 5.40 -18.94
CA PHE A 30 3.90 6.47 -19.36
C PHE A 30 5.11 6.56 -18.41
N ARG A 31 6.30 6.59 -19.01
CA ARG A 31 7.59 6.55 -18.32
C ARG A 31 8.53 7.62 -18.82
N HIS A 32 9.40 8.07 -17.94
CA HIS A 32 10.52 8.89 -18.34
C HIS A 32 11.56 8.05 -19.10
N ASN A 33 12.27 8.70 -20.03
CA ASN A 33 13.41 8.13 -20.73
C ASN A 33 14.65 9.02 -20.48
N PRO A 34 15.65 8.57 -19.71
CA PRO A 34 15.75 7.27 -19.04
C PRO A 34 14.81 7.13 -17.82
N PRO A 35 14.51 5.90 -17.35
CA PRO A 35 13.65 5.69 -16.19
C PRO A 35 14.19 6.31 -14.90
N THR A 36 13.30 6.89 -14.10
CA THR A 36 13.59 7.51 -12.80
C THR A 36 13.70 6.46 -11.68
N HIS A 37 13.93 6.92 -10.44
CA HIS A 37 14.09 6.06 -9.28
C HIS A 37 12.90 5.12 -9.04
N HIS A 38 11.68 5.65 -8.96
CA HIS A 38 10.49 4.83 -8.69
C HIS A 38 10.15 3.90 -9.85
N GLU A 39 10.36 4.34 -11.10
CA GLU A 39 10.14 3.52 -12.29
C GLU A 39 11.09 2.31 -12.33
N LYS A 40 12.39 2.51 -12.07
CA LYS A 40 13.37 1.42 -11.97
C LYS A 40 12.96 0.37 -10.95
N LEU A 41 12.57 0.81 -9.75
CA LEU A 41 12.11 -0.09 -8.69
C LEU A 41 10.82 -0.80 -9.08
N TRP A 42 9.88 -0.09 -9.71
CA TRP A 42 8.62 -0.70 -10.15
C TRP A 42 8.86 -1.82 -11.15
N ASP A 43 9.72 -1.60 -12.13
CA ASP A 43 10.00 -2.57 -13.19
C ASP A 43 10.66 -3.83 -12.63
N SER A 44 11.66 -3.69 -11.75
CA SER A 44 12.34 -4.84 -11.11
C SER A 44 11.65 -5.40 -9.87
N ALA A 45 10.50 -4.86 -9.46
CA ALA A 45 9.80 -5.34 -8.27
C ALA A 45 9.22 -6.75 -8.47
N GLU A 46 9.55 -7.64 -7.56
CA GLU A 46 9.00 -9.00 -7.47
C GLU A 46 8.31 -9.18 -6.13
N ILE A 47 7.07 -9.69 -6.17
CA ILE A 47 6.32 -10.04 -4.95
C ILE A 47 6.94 -11.31 -4.36
N LYS A 48 7.15 -11.30 -3.04
CA LYS A 48 7.56 -12.52 -2.32
C LYS A 48 6.44 -13.54 -2.38
N ALA A 49 6.71 -14.74 -2.91
CA ALA A 49 5.71 -15.79 -3.08
C ALA A 49 4.95 -16.12 -1.78
N SER A 50 5.64 -16.11 -0.64
CA SER A 50 5.04 -16.32 0.69
C SER A 50 3.99 -15.28 1.09
N GLN A 51 3.92 -14.15 0.40
CA GLN A 51 2.96 -13.07 0.66
C GLN A 51 1.76 -13.11 -0.30
N VAL A 52 1.78 -13.90 -1.38
CA VAL A 52 0.73 -13.90 -2.42
C VAL A 52 -0.64 -14.18 -1.83
N PHE A 53 -0.78 -15.24 -1.01
CA PHE A 53 -2.06 -15.56 -0.37
C PHE A 53 -2.59 -14.41 0.50
N ARG A 54 -1.71 -13.77 1.26
CA ARG A 54 -2.07 -12.63 2.12
C ARG A 54 -2.51 -11.43 1.27
N ILE A 55 -1.80 -11.15 0.17
CA ILE A 55 -2.13 -10.07 -0.76
C ILE A 55 -3.48 -10.35 -1.45
N ASP A 56 -3.73 -11.57 -1.91
CA ASP A 56 -4.98 -11.95 -2.57
C ASP A 56 -6.19 -11.85 -1.63
N LYS A 57 -6.01 -12.23 -0.35
CA LYS A 57 -7.02 -12.01 0.70
C LYS A 57 -7.31 -10.52 0.89
N CYS A 58 -6.30 -9.66 0.88
CA CYS A 58 -6.53 -8.21 0.96
C CYS A 58 -7.25 -7.68 -0.29
N ILE A 59 -6.91 -8.16 -1.49
CA ILE A 59 -7.57 -7.75 -2.73
C ILE A 59 -9.05 -8.15 -2.76
N SER A 60 -9.49 -9.19 -2.05
CA SER A 60 -10.93 -9.50 -1.96
C SER A 60 -11.73 -8.33 -1.37
N ILE A 61 -11.15 -7.59 -0.42
CA ILE A 61 -11.76 -6.39 0.16
C ILE A 61 -11.99 -5.32 -0.91
N TYR A 62 -11.04 -5.14 -1.84
CA TYR A 62 -11.21 -4.25 -2.99
C TYR A 62 -12.38 -4.69 -3.85
N VAL A 63 -12.46 -5.98 -4.18
CA VAL A 63 -13.51 -6.55 -5.04
C VAL A 63 -14.89 -6.35 -4.40
N GLU A 64 -15.04 -6.70 -3.12
CA GLU A 64 -16.28 -6.56 -2.35
C GLU A 64 -16.75 -5.11 -2.25
N ASN A 65 -15.81 -4.15 -2.23
CA ASN A 65 -16.10 -2.73 -2.05
C ASN A 65 -15.82 -1.88 -3.29
N LYS A 66 -15.68 -2.51 -4.47
CA LYS A 66 -15.23 -1.84 -5.70
C LYS A 66 -16.07 -0.62 -6.06
N LYS A 67 -17.39 -0.72 -5.91
CA LYS A 67 -18.33 0.39 -6.14
C LYS A 67 -18.03 1.59 -5.25
N ARG A 68 -17.72 1.37 -3.97
CA ARG A 68 -17.42 2.43 -3.01
C ARG A 68 -16.13 3.16 -3.35
N TYR A 69 -15.06 2.43 -3.68
CA TYR A 69 -13.81 3.05 -4.15
C TYR A 69 -13.99 3.82 -5.46
N LYS A 70 -14.77 3.29 -6.41
CA LYS A 70 -15.08 3.99 -7.66
C LYS A 70 -15.92 5.25 -7.44
N ASN A 71 -16.77 5.29 -6.43
CA ASN A 71 -17.48 6.52 -6.07
C ASN A 71 -16.51 7.59 -5.52
N ILE A 72 -15.51 7.19 -4.74
CA ILE A 72 -14.47 8.12 -4.24
C ILE A 72 -13.61 8.67 -5.38
N GLU A 73 -13.22 7.80 -6.32
CA GLU A 73 -12.53 8.21 -7.56
C GLU A 73 -13.37 9.25 -8.34
N LYS A 74 -14.69 9.06 -8.41
CA LYS A 74 -15.61 9.96 -9.13
C LYS A 74 -15.95 11.25 -8.39
N MET A 75 -15.49 11.46 -7.16
CA MET A 75 -15.75 12.71 -6.42
C MET A 75 -15.14 13.94 -7.10
N ARG A 76 -14.06 13.75 -7.88
CA ARG A 76 -13.34 14.80 -8.60
C ARG A 76 -13.03 14.35 -10.02
N LYS A 77 -12.91 15.30 -10.95
CA LYS A 77 -12.58 15.01 -12.36
C LYS A 77 -11.21 14.34 -12.51
N GLY A 78 -10.22 14.81 -11.75
CA GLY A 78 -8.88 14.19 -11.63
C GLY A 78 -8.76 13.26 -10.43
N GLY A 79 -9.84 12.59 -10.04
CA GLY A 79 -9.90 11.84 -8.79
C GLY A 79 -8.88 10.71 -8.70
N VAL A 80 -8.48 10.40 -7.46
CA VAL A 80 -7.48 9.37 -7.19
C VAL A 80 -8.03 8.00 -7.61
N PRO A 81 -7.31 7.21 -8.44
CA PRO A 81 -7.77 5.91 -8.89
C PRO A 81 -8.20 4.99 -7.75
N ALA A 82 -9.31 4.26 -7.93
CA ALA A 82 -9.91 3.41 -6.92
C ALA A 82 -8.93 2.40 -6.29
N ALA A 83 -8.01 1.85 -7.08
CA ALA A 83 -6.96 0.94 -6.58
C ALA A 83 -5.96 1.66 -5.67
N ILE A 84 -5.61 2.91 -6.00
CA ILE A 84 -4.72 3.75 -5.20
C ILE A 84 -5.42 4.11 -3.87
N VAL A 85 -6.69 4.54 -3.91
CA VAL A 85 -7.48 4.77 -2.69
C VAL A 85 -7.52 3.51 -1.82
N PHE A 86 -7.69 2.33 -2.42
CA PHE A 86 -7.68 1.05 -1.71
C PHE A 86 -6.35 0.76 -1.00
N VAL A 87 -5.21 0.93 -1.66
CA VAL A 87 -3.92 0.65 -1.01
C VAL A 87 -3.58 1.69 0.07
N LEU A 88 -3.96 2.96 -0.12
CA LEU A 88 -3.87 3.98 0.92
C LEU A 88 -4.75 3.62 2.13
N HIS A 89 -6.00 3.22 1.90
CA HIS A 89 -6.91 2.78 2.96
C HIS A 89 -6.34 1.60 3.77
N GLY A 90 -5.66 0.67 3.10
CA GLY A 90 -4.96 -0.43 3.76
C GLY A 90 -3.84 0.06 4.69
N ARG A 91 -3.04 1.02 4.23
CA ARG A 91 -1.91 1.58 4.99
C ARG A 91 -2.34 2.44 6.17
N GLU A 92 -3.38 3.25 6.00
CA GLU A 92 -3.79 4.21 7.04
C GLU A 92 -4.71 3.60 8.10
N SER A 93 -5.52 2.60 7.74
CA SER A 93 -6.50 2.05 8.70
C SER A 93 -6.75 0.55 8.60
N THR A 94 -5.95 -0.19 7.81
CA THR A 94 -6.18 -1.63 7.56
C THR A 94 -7.59 -1.87 6.99
N TRP A 95 -7.99 -1.03 6.03
CA TRP A 95 -9.30 -1.08 5.36
C TRP A 95 -10.51 -0.91 6.29
N ASN A 96 -10.34 -0.26 7.43
CA ASN A 96 -11.45 -0.02 8.36
C ASN A 96 -12.26 1.22 7.96
N TRP A 97 -13.47 0.98 7.49
CA TRP A 97 -14.43 2.03 7.08
C TRP A 97 -14.93 2.94 8.21
N GLY A 98 -14.68 2.59 9.47
CA GLY A 98 -14.97 3.41 10.66
C GLY A 98 -13.83 4.34 11.07
N LYS A 99 -12.78 4.46 10.24
CA LYS A 99 -11.58 5.26 10.51
C LYS A 99 -11.27 6.22 9.37
N HIS A 100 -10.66 7.35 9.71
CA HIS A 100 -10.22 8.37 8.77
C HIS A 100 -9.16 7.83 7.80
N LEU A 101 -9.29 8.21 6.52
CA LEU A 101 -8.27 7.96 5.49
C LEU A 101 -7.00 8.81 5.70
N HIS A 102 -6.98 9.69 6.70
CA HIS A 102 -5.79 10.45 7.07
C HIS A 102 -4.75 9.58 7.80
N GLU A 103 -4.99 9.27 9.06
CA GLU A 103 -4.06 8.57 9.97
C GLU A 103 -4.73 7.47 10.80
N GLY A 104 -5.99 7.11 10.47
CA GLY A 104 -6.68 6.00 11.09
C GLY A 104 -7.38 6.27 12.42
N SER A 105 -7.57 7.52 12.85
CA SER A 105 -8.47 7.88 13.95
C SER A 105 -9.91 7.51 13.64
N ARG A 106 -10.73 7.27 14.67
CA ARG A 106 -12.15 6.93 14.52
C ARG A 106 -12.93 8.10 13.90
N LEU A 107 -13.89 7.78 13.03
CA LEU A 107 -14.79 8.77 12.39
C LEU A 107 -15.79 9.43 13.36
N THR A 108 -15.81 9.03 14.64
CA THR A 108 -16.64 9.63 15.69
C THR A 108 -16.13 11.00 16.15
N GLY A 109 -15.01 11.48 15.61
CA GLY A 109 -14.42 12.78 15.94
C GLY A 109 -13.46 13.20 14.84
N LYS A 110 -12.69 14.26 15.07
CA LYS A 110 -11.62 14.68 14.16
C LYS A 110 -10.37 13.83 14.37
N THR A 111 -9.45 13.85 13.40
CA THR A 111 -8.15 13.19 13.48
C THR A 111 -7.37 13.61 14.74
N ARG A 112 -6.86 12.61 15.46
CA ARG A 112 -6.07 12.79 16.69
C ARG A 112 -4.59 12.98 16.40
N TRP A 113 -4.04 12.25 15.43
CA TRP A 113 -2.65 12.37 15.00
C TRP A 113 -2.50 13.32 13.82
N VAL A 114 -1.25 13.60 13.43
CA VAL A 114 -0.95 14.51 12.32
C VAL A 114 -1.49 13.90 11.02
N PRO A 115 -2.27 14.64 10.22
CA PRO A 115 -2.72 16.03 10.40
C PRO A 115 -3.85 16.14 11.44
N LYS A 116 -3.65 16.88 12.54
CA LYS A 116 -4.63 16.98 13.63
C LYS A 116 -5.83 17.85 13.24
N GLY A 117 -7.02 17.50 13.74
CA GLY A 117 -8.20 18.35 13.64
C GLY A 117 -8.86 18.36 12.24
N ARG A 118 -8.72 17.28 11.47
CA ARG A 118 -9.39 17.05 10.18
C ARG A 118 -10.55 16.06 10.31
N PRO A 119 -11.59 16.11 9.46
CA PRO A 119 -11.95 17.21 8.57
C PRO A 119 -12.20 18.54 9.33
N LYS A 120 -12.07 19.67 8.65
CA LYS A 120 -12.25 20.99 9.28
C LYS A 120 -13.73 21.28 9.59
N HIS A 121 -14.60 20.97 8.63
CA HIS A 121 -16.06 21.12 8.75
C HIS A 121 -16.67 20.02 9.62
N PRO A 122 -17.81 20.28 10.31
CA PRO A 122 -18.54 19.24 11.02
C PRO A 122 -19.10 18.17 10.05
N PRO A 123 -19.42 16.96 10.54
CA PRO A 123 -20.02 15.92 9.72
C PRO A 123 -21.40 16.36 9.21
N ALA A 124 -21.72 16.05 7.96
CA ALA A 124 -22.95 16.47 7.30
C ALA A 124 -24.21 15.96 8.01
N ASN A 125 -24.13 14.79 8.65
CA ASN A 125 -25.23 14.22 9.43
C ASN A 125 -25.30 14.72 10.88
N GLY A 126 -24.41 15.63 11.29
CA GLY A 126 -24.36 16.18 12.65
C GLY A 126 -23.79 15.28 13.75
N HIS A 127 -23.46 14.01 13.44
CA HIS A 127 -23.07 13.02 14.44
C HIS A 127 -21.68 12.42 14.22
N THR A 128 -21.45 11.81 13.06
CA THR A 128 -20.19 11.10 12.76
C THR A 128 -19.80 11.33 11.31
N TYR A 129 -18.49 11.43 11.05
CA TYR A 129 -18.01 11.51 9.68
C TYR A 129 -18.27 10.18 8.96
N THR A 130 -18.57 10.27 7.67
CA THR A 130 -18.48 9.15 6.74
C THR A 130 -17.04 8.96 6.29
N PHE A 131 -16.73 7.77 5.81
CA PHE A 131 -15.42 7.53 5.20
C PHE A 131 -15.22 8.42 3.98
N GLU A 132 -16.28 8.66 3.22
CA GLU A 132 -16.33 9.52 2.05
C GLU A 132 -15.96 10.97 2.37
N GLU A 133 -16.51 11.56 3.43
CA GLU A 133 -16.13 12.89 3.91
C GLU A 133 -14.65 12.94 4.33
N SER A 134 -14.18 11.88 5.01
CA SER A 134 -12.76 11.79 5.34
C SER A 134 -11.88 11.64 4.11
N ALA A 135 -12.32 10.89 3.09
CA ALA A 135 -11.56 10.68 1.87
C ALA A 135 -11.50 11.98 1.06
N GLU A 136 -12.60 12.73 0.98
CA GLU A 136 -12.61 14.02 0.30
C GLU A 136 -11.66 15.03 0.98
N ASP A 137 -11.68 15.12 2.32
CA ASP A 137 -10.76 16.02 3.04
C ASP A 137 -9.30 15.58 2.87
N ALA A 138 -9.01 14.28 3.03
CA ALA A 138 -7.66 13.77 2.96
C ALA A 138 -7.04 13.87 1.56
N LEU A 139 -7.75 13.39 0.54
CA LEU A 139 -7.23 13.30 -0.82
C LEU A 139 -7.21 14.67 -1.49
N TYR A 140 -8.29 15.45 -1.38
CA TYR A 140 -8.47 16.64 -2.22
C TYR A 140 -8.26 17.94 -1.44
N LYS A 141 -8.85 18.11 -0.25
CA LYS A 141 -8.77 19.38 0.49
C LYS A 141 -7.43 19.59 1.20
N LEU A 142 -6.75 18.52 1.60
CA LEU A 142 -5.46 18.60 2.30
C LEU A 142 -4.28 18.32 1.37
N LYS A 143 -4.35 17.26 0.56
CA LYS A 143 -3.21 16.76 -0.22
C LYS A 143 -3.21 17.21 -1.68
N ASP A 144 -4.29 17.85 -2.16
CA ASP A 144 -4.46 18.30 -3.55
C ASP A 144 -4.13 17.20 -4.57
N LEU A 145 -4.70 16.01 -4.38
CA LEU A 145 -4.42 14.87 -5.24
C LEU A 145 -5.20 14.87 -6.57
N GLU A 146 -6.08 15.85 -6.78
CA GLU A 146 -6.84 15.98 -8.02
C GLU A 146 -6.03 16.62 -9.17
N SER A 147 -4.92 17.29 -8.85
CA SER A 147 -4.01 17.91 -9.82
C SER A 147 -2.93 16.95 -10.35
N ILE A 148 -2.89 15.72 -9.82
CA ILE A 148 -1.86 14.74 -10.13
C ILE A 148 -2.23 13.94 -11.39
N ASP A 149 -1.30 13.85 -12.32
CA ASP A 149 -1.41 12.89 -13.43
C ASP A 149 -1.07 11.48 -12.92
N TRP A 150 -2.12 10.73 -12.60
CA TRP A 150 -2.01 9.36 -12.13
C TRP A 150 -1.61 8.37 -13.22
N SER A 151 -1.56 8.75 -14.50
CA SER A 151 -1.12 7.88 -15.59
C SER A 151 0.39 7.61 -15.54
N ILE A 152 1.18 8.58 -15.04
CA ILE A 152 2.64 8.54 -14.99
C ILE A 152 3.10 7.78 -13.74
N CYS A 153 3.90 6.72 -13.91
CA CYS A 153 4.27 5.85 -12.81
C CYS A 153 5.11 6.54 -11.72
N ASP A 154 6.14 7.30 -12.10
CA ASP A 154 6.97 8.03 -11.14
C ASP A 154 6.12 8.99 -10.32
N THR A 155 5.30 9.79 -11.00
CA THR A 155 4.38 10.75 -10.38
C THR A 155 3.40 10.07 -9.42
N ALA A 156 2.79 8.95 -9.81
CA ALA A 156 1.87 8.20 -8.97
C ALA A 156 2.58 7.63 -7.72
N LEU A 157 3.71 6.93 -7.90
CA LEU A 157 4.44 6.30 -6.79
C LEU A 157 5.05 7.34 -5.83
N TYR A 158 5.56 8.45 -6.36
CA TYR A 158 6.03 9.58 -5.57
C TYR A 158 4.91 10.15 -4.69
N ASN A 159 3.70 10.34 -5.25
CA ASN A 159 2.57 10.89 -4.49
C ASN A 159 1.99 9.90 -3.48
N ILE A 160 2.02 8.58 -3.76
CA ILE A 160 1.70 7.55 -2.76
C ILE A 160 2.72 7.58 -1.61
N GLU A 161 4.02 7.71 -1.89
CA GLU A 161 5.02 7.83 -0.82
C GLU A 161 4.88 9.14 -0.05
N LYS A 162 4.62 10.26 -0.73
CA LYS A 162 4.34 11.58 -0.14
C LYS A 162 3.10 11.57 0.75
N TYR A 163 2.14 10.70 0.46
CA TYR A 163 0.94 10.54 1.29
C TYR A 163 1.32 10.22 2.74
N ASN A 164 2.22 9.24 2.91
CA ASN A 164 2.81 8.86 4.19
C ASN A 164 3.89 9.83 4.67
N GLY A 165 4.85 10.17 3.80
CA GLY A 165 5.98 11.04 4.10
C GLY A 165 7.27 10.61 3.37
N LEU A 166 8.06 11.60 2.95
CA LEU A 166 9.25 11.43 2.09
C LEU A 166 10.56 11.16 2.88
N GLY A 167 10.45 10.61 4.09
CA GLY A 167 11.60 10.42 4.97
C GLY A 167 12.70 9.54 4.35
N TYR A 168 12.31 8.52 3.58
CA TYR A 168 13.26 7.63 2.92
C TYR A 168 14.02 8.32 1.80
N LEU A 169 13.32 8.97 0.87
CA LEU A 169 13.95 9.73 -0.22
C LEU A 169 14.89 10.83 0.29
N LYS A 170 14.52 11.50 1.41
CA LYS A 170 15.32 12.58 2.00
C LYS A 170 16.53 12.09 2.79
N TYR A 171 16.35 11.08 3.65
CA TYR A 171 17.31 10.76 4.71
C TYR A 171 17.84 9.31 4.67
N ARG A 172 17.29 8.46 3.79
CA ARG A 172 17.62 7.02 3.71
C ARG A 172 17.84 6.58 2.27
N LYS A 173 18.67 7.29 1.50
CA LYS A 173 18.94 7.02 0.08
C LYS A 173 19.41 5.59 -0.26
N HIS A 174 19.90 4.83 0.73
CA HIS A 174 20.32 3.44 0.60
C HIS A 174 19.22 2.42 0.95
N MET A 175 18.00 2.89 1.25
CA MET A 175 16.87 2.06 1.66
C MET A 175 15.60 2.51 0.97
N ASN A 176 14.77 1.55 0.57
CA ASN A 176 13.47 1.83 -0.01
C ASN A 176 12.39 1.85 1.07
N SER A 177 11.39 2.73 0.91
CA SER A 177 10.28 2.85 1.86
C SER A 177 9.46 1.56 1.95
N PRO A 178 9.29 0.93 3.13
CA PRO A 178 8.40 -0.21 3.28
C PRO A 178 6.93 0.14 3.04
N TYR A 179 6.57 1.44 3.10
CA TYR A 179 5.23 1.90 2.74
C TYR A 179 4.88 1.54 1.31
N LEU A 180 5.84 1.67 0.39
CA LEU A 180 5.70 1.22 -1.00
C LEU A 180 6.06 -0.27 -1.15
N TRP A 181 7.22 -0.67 -0.64
CA TRP A 181 7.92 -1.88 -1.12
C TRP A 181 7.86 -3.08 -0.19
N SER A 182 7.22 -2.99 0.99
CA SER A 182 7.05 -4.17 1.86
C SER A 182 6.35 -5.30 1.09
N ALA A 183 6.72 -6.54 1.40
CA ALA A 183 6.37 -7.77 0.65
C ALA A 183 6.96 -7.92 -0.77
N THR A 184 7.89 -7.04 -1.19
CA THR A 184 8.67 -7.20 -2.43
C THR A 184 10.16 -7.47 -2.17
N ASN A 185 10.90 -7.87 -3.20
CA ASN A 185 12.37 -7.93 -3.20
C ASN A 185 13.04 -6.58 -2.84
N HIS A 186 12.38 -5.44 -3.12
CA HIS A 186 12.94 -4.11 -2.85
C HIS A 186 12.84 -3.64 -1.39
N TYR A 187 12.07 -4.32 -0.53
CA TYR A 187 12.18 -4.13 0.92
C TYR A 187 13.23 -5.09 1.50
N ASN A 188 14.48 -4.69 1.33
CA ASN A 188 15.67 -5.41 1.74
C ASN A 188 16.73 -4.43 2.25
N TYR A 189 17.28 -4.71 3.42
CA TYR A 189 18.43 -4.04 3.99
C TYR A 189 19.39 -5.10 4.51
N LYS A 190 20.61 -5.12 3.95
CA LYS A 190 21.66 -6.10 4.29
C LYS A 190 21.18 -7.56 4.22
N GLY A 191 20.41 -7.89 3.18
CA GLY A 191 19.92 -9.24 2.92
C GLY A 191 18.61 -9.60 3.62
N SER A 192 18.05 -8.73 4.48
CA SER A 192 16.83 -9.02 5.24
C SER A 192 15.80 -7.88 5.17
N PRO A 193 14.50 -8.15 5.34
CA PRO A 193 13.50 -7.08 5.47
C PRO A 193 13.73 -6.31 6.78
N ALA A 194 14.06 -5.03 6.68
CA ALA A 194 14.41 -4.21 7.85
C ALA A 194 14.43 -2.72 7.48
N GLY A 195 14.34 -1.85 8.49
CA GLY A 195 14.37 -0.40 8.34
C GLY A 195 12.97 0.21 8.28
N LYS A 196 12.52 0.81 9.38
CA LYS A 196 11.20 1.40 9.50
C LYS A 196 11.23 2.68 10.34
N TYR A 197 10.51 3.72 9.90
CA TYR A 197 10.08 4.78 10.81
C TYR A 197 8.99 4.23 11.74
N VAL A 198 9.31 4.04 13.02
CA VAL A 198 8.40 3.48 14.02
C VAL A 198 7.46 4.53 14.60
N SER A 199 7.85 5.80 14.51
CA SER A 199 7.03 6.96 14.72
C SER A 199 7.59 8.13 13.92
N ASP A 200 6.91 9.27 13.94
CA ASP A 200 7.41 10.48 13.30
C ASP A 200 8.83 10.82 13.78
N GLY A 201 9.72 11.10 12.82
CA GLY A 201 11.15 11.34 13.03
C GLY A 201 11.99 10.15 13.55
N LYS A 202 11.40 9.06 14.04
CA LYS A 202 12.13 7.95 14.70
C LYS A 202 12.31 6.76 13.78
N PHE A 203 13.51 6.65 13.21
CA PHE A 203 13.90 5.53 12.36
C PHE A 203 14.57 4.41 13.17
N SER A 204 14.20 3.16 12.90
CA SER A 204 14.87 1.97 13.41
C SER A 204 15.40 1.13 12.25
N TYR A 205 16.69 0.80 12.28
CA TYR A 205 17.33 -0.06 11.29
C TYR A 205 16.89 -1.53 11.38
N SER A 206 16.43 -1.99 12.54
CA SER A 206 16.04 -3.38 12.77
C SER A 206 14.53 -3.62 12.71
N ALA A 207 13.73 -2.57 12.81
CA ALA A 207 12.28 -2.71 12.77
C ALA A 207 11.80 -3.19 11.39
N VAL A 208 10.90 -4.15 11.41
CA VAL A 208 10.28 -4.74 10.20
C VAL A 208 8.87 -4.21 10.03
N ASP A 209 8.52 -3.75 8.82
CA ASP A 209 7.13 -3.46 8.52
C ASP A 209 6.32 -4.74 8.32
N LYS A 210 5.41 -5.00 9.25
CA LYS A 210 4.50 -6.16 9.19
C LYS A 210 3.35 -5.93 8.21
N GLN A 211 3.07 -4.69 7.82
CA GLN A 211 2.04 -4.37 6.84
C GLN A 211 2.55 -4.60 5.41
N LEU A 212 1.63 -4.87 4.48
CA LEU A 212 1.93 -4.95 3.05
C LEU A 212 2.28 -3.55 2.51
N GLY A 213 3.21 -3.49 1.57
CA GLY A 213 3.51 -2.25 0.85
C GLY A 213 2.51 -2.02 -0.27
N THR A 214 2.23 -0.76 -0.60
CA THR A 214 1.25 -0.40 -1.63
C THR A 214 1.61 -1.02 -2.99
N CYS A 215 2.88 -1.02 -3.40
CA CYS A 215 3.31 -1.59 -4.68
C CYS A 215 3.08 -3.10 -4.73
N SER A 216 3.25 -3.83 -3.62
CA SER A 216 2.98 -5.28 -3.60
C SER A 216 1.51 -5.61 -3.92
N LEU A 217 0.59 -4.78 -3.43
CA LEU A 217 -0.84 -4.90 -3.73
C LEU A 217 -1.14 -4.49 -5.17
N LEU A 218 -0.62 -3.34 -5.63
CA LEU A 218 -0.87 -2.84 -6.99
C LEU A 218 -0.33 -3.77 -8.07
N ILE A 219 0.87 -4.33 -7.89
CA ILE A 219 1.45 -5.33 -8.80
C ILE A 219 0.53 -6.56 -8.88
N ARG A 220 0.09 -7.09 -7.73
CA ARG A 220 -0.80 -8.25 -7.74
C ARG A 220 -2.19 -7.92 -8.32
N MET A 221 -2.66 -6.69 -8.15
CA MET A 221 -3.92 -6.23 -8.75
C MET A 221 -3.84 -6.21 -10.28
N ILE A 222 -2.72 -5.74 -10.84
CA ILE A 222 -2.41 -5.85 -12.26
C ILE A 222 -2.46 -7.31 -12.72
N ASP A 223 -1.78 -8.20 -12.00
CA ASP A 223 -1.72 -9.63 -12.35
C ASP A 223 -3.11 -10.29 -12.31
N ARG A 224 -4.08 -9.65 -11.65
CA ARG A 224 -5.48 -10.07 -11.59
C ARG A 224 -6.40 -9.28 -12.52
N GLY A 225 -5.84 -8.46 -13.42
CA GLY A 225 -6.58 -7.71 -14.43
C GLY A 225 -7.32 -6.48 -13.91
N PHE A 226 -6.94 -5.93 -12.76
CA PHE A 226 -7.53 -4.68 -12.27
C PHE A 226 -6.80 -3.46 -12.83
N ASP A 227 -7.57 -2.44 -13.25
CA ASP A 227 -7.05 -1.11 -13.55
C ASP A 227 -6.60 -0.43 -12.25
N ILE A 228 -5.32 -0.05 -12.20
CA ILE A 228 -4.71 0.56 -11.02
C ILE A 228 -4.50 2.08 -11.16
N GLY A 229 -4.79 2.67 -12.32
CA GLY A 229 -4.67 4.11 -12.54
C GLY A 229 -3.50 4.53 -13.42
N PHE A 230 -2.26 4.12 -13.11
CA PHE A 230 -1.14 4.41 -14.01
C PHE A 230 -1.16 3.49 -15.23
N ARG A 231 -1.11 4.10 -16.42
CA ARG A 231 -1.42 3.51 -17.73
C ARG A 231 -0.41 3.90 -18.78
#